data_AF-D6TIB0-F1
#
_entry.id   AF-D6TIB0-F1
#
_cell.length_a   1.000
_cell.length_b   1.000
_cell.length_c   1.000
_cell.angle_alpha   90.00
_cell.angle_beta   90.00
_cell.angle_gamma   90.00
#
_symmetry.space_group_name_H-M   'P 1'
#
loop_
_entity.id
_entity.type
_entity.pdbx_description
1 polymer ?
#
loop_
_entity_poly.entity_id
_entity_poly.type
_entity_poly.pdbx_seq_one_letter_code
_entity_poly.pdbx_strand_id
1 'polypeptide(L)'
;MARFTEDTLQRILINPFYAITAAVQPTEQHVELAEEADWVQENASHMREIGAEQWLRQLLDVLEGKPCAQSQLISPSRAINIDPLFASAHPPLVQQQMWIDVNAKQIRSMGIEGWLEQLLEVLGGDIVTAEEIGSAPPRDAFGSPPPHKAQSRRRGKRKRNKRRHK
;
A
#
# COMPACT_ATOMS: atom_id res chain seq x y z
N MET A 1 -26.59 3.13 -2.19
CA MET A 1 -25.91 4.44 -2.26
C MET A 1 -24.45 4.21 -1.95
N ALA A 2 -23.55 4.71 -2.80
CA ALA A 2 -22.12 4.55 -2.59
C ALA A 2 -21.70 5.22 -1.28
N ARG A 3 -20.90 4.51 -0.47
CA ARG A 3 -20.40 5.00 0.80
C ARG A 3 -18.93 5.35 0.65
N PHE A 4 -18.67 6.60 0.30
CA PHE A 4 -17.32 7.15 0.33
C PHE A 4 -17.05 7.66 1.74
N THR A 5 -16.04 7.10 2.40
CA THR A 5 -15.44 7.69 3.61
C THR A 5 -14.13 8.36 3.23
N GLU A 6 -13.61 9.22 4.10
CA GLU A 6 -12.30 9.83 3.91
C GLU A 6 -11.19 8.79 3.74
N ASP A 7 -11.18 7.75 4.58
CA ASP A 7 -10.24 6.64 4.48
C ASP A 7 -10.34 5.90 3.14
N THR A 8 -11.56 5.60 2.67
CA THR A 8 -11.76 4.96 1.36
C THR A 8 -11.21 5.84 0.22
N LEU A 9 -11.43 7.15 0.27
CA LEU A 9 -10.89 8.07 -0.72
C LEU A 9 -9.35 8.13 -0.65
N GLN A 10 -8.77 8.17 0.55
CA GLN A 10 -7.32 8.18 0.73
C GLN A 10 -6.66 6.94 0.14
N ARG A 11 -7.22 5.75 0.38
CA ARG A 11 -6.74 4.47 -0.18
C ARG A 11 -6.81 4.46 -1.71
N ILE A 12 -7.87 5.04 -2.28
CA ILE A 12 -7.98 5.22 -3.75
C ILE A 12 -6.87 6.12 -4.27
N LEU A 13 -6.59 7.25 -3.62
CA LEU A 13 -5.58 8.22 -4.07
C LEU A 13 -4.14 7.69 -3.94
N ILE A 14 -3.86 6.93 -2.88
CA ILE A 14 -2.54 6.35 -2.59
C ILE A 14 -2.22 5.19 -3.52
N ASN A 15 -3.21 4.56 -4.14
CA ASN A 15 -2.98 3.36 -4.94
C ASN A 15 -2.17 3.65 -6.23
N PRO A 16 -0.93 3.16 -6.37
CA PRO A 16 -0.12 3.39 -7.57
C PRO A 16 -0.61 2.58 -8.79
N PHE A 17 -1.49 1.59 -8.61
CA PHE A 17 -2.09 0.81 -9.69
C PHE A 17 -2.83 1.68 -10.71
N TYR A 18 -3.29 2.86 -10.35
CA TYR A 18 -3.94 3.75 -11.32
C TYR A 18 -2.96 4.48 -12.24
N ALA A 19 -1.67 4.52 -11.88
CA ALA A 19 -0.65 5.28 -12.58
C ALA A 19 0.37 4.40 -13.32
N ILE A 20 0.66 3.21 -12.79
CA ILE A 20 1.68 2.29 -13.32
C ILE A 20 1.20 0.84 -13.24
N THR A 21 1.79 -0.01 -14.08
CA THR A 21 1.80 -1.46 -13.88
C THR A 21 3.16 -1.83 -13.28
N ALA A 22 3.16 -2.51 -12.13
CA ALA A 22 4.39 -2.91 -11.47
C ALA A 22 5.09 -4.04 -12.25
N ALA A 23 6.41 -4.14 -12.10
CA ALA A 23 7.16 -5.31 -12.51
C ALA A 23 6.76 -6.53 -11.67
N VAL A 24 7.02 -7.73 -12.21
CA VAL A 24 6.74 -8.98 -11.48
C VAL A 24 7.65 -9.13 -10.27
N GLN A 25 8.92 -8.75 -10.38
CA GLN A 25 9.93 -9.00 -9.33
C GLN A 25 9.56 -8.41 -7.96
N PRO A 26 9.09 -7.15 -7.83
CA PRO A 26 8.62 -6.60 -6.55
C PRO A 26 7.41 -7.31 -5.94
N THR A 27 6.65 -8.09 -6.74
CA THR A 27 5.45 -8.83 -6.30
C THR A 27 5.75 -10.29 -5.95
N GLU A 28 6.98 -10.74 -6.12
CA GLU A 28 7.40 -12.09 -5.70
C GLU A 28 7.38 -12.20 -4.17
N GLN A 29 7.13 -13.41 -3.66
CA GLN A 29 7.10 -13.63 -2.22
C GLN A 29 8.51 -13.54 -1.64
N HIS A 30 8.68 -12.64 -0.67
CA HIS A 30 9.93 -12.47 0.06
C HIS A 30 9.81 -13.12 1.45
N VAL A 31 10.79 -13.96 1.78
CA VAL A 31 10.81 -14.76 3.04
C VAL A 31 11.39 -13.95 4.20
N GLU A 32 12.27 -13.00 3.92
CA GLU A 32 12.94 -12.16 4.92
C GLU A 32 12.50 -10.70 4.74
N LEU A 33 11.52 -10.29 5.54
CA LEU A 33 11.03 -8.92 5.59
C LEU A 33 11.61 -8.22 6.81
N ALA A 34 12.03 -6.96 6.61
CA ALA A 34 12.26 -6.03 7.71
C ALA A 34 10.93 -5.74 8.44
N GLU A 35 11.01 -5.20 9.66
CA GLU A 35 9.79 -4.72 10.31
C GLU A 35 9.23 -3.51 9.52
N GLU A 36 7.93 -3.50 9.27
CA GLU A 36 7.25 -2.42 8.55
C GLU A 36 7.57 -1.05 9.17
N ALA A 37 7.63 -0.97 10.50
CA ALA A 37 7.97 0.24 11.24
C ALA A 37 9.40 0.76 10.94
N ASP A 38 10.37 -0.15 10.79
CA ASP A 38 11.75 0.23 10.46
C ASP A 38 11.80 0.81 9.05
N TRP A 39 11.13 0.16 8.10
CA TRP A 39 11.04 0.65 6.72
C TRP A 39 10.34 2.01 6.64
N VAL A 40 9.25 2.21 7.39
CA VAL A 40 8.53 3.49 7.47
C VAL A 40 9.45 4.56 8.04
N GLN A 41 10.19 4.28 9.11
CA GLN A 41 11.09 5.25 9.74
C GLN A 41 12.27 5.64 8.81
N GLU A 42 12.88 4.65 8.16
CA GLU A 42 13.96 4.87 7.19
C GLU A 42 13.47 5.74 6.02
N ASN A 43 12.33 5.38 5.42
CA ASN A 43 11.78 6.10 4.29
C ASN A 43 11.21 7.48 4.67
N ALA A 44 10.68 7.64 5.88
CA ALA A 44 10.26 8.95 6.37
C ALA A 44 11.45 9.89 6.53
N SER A 45 12.56 9.40 7.07
CA SER A 45 13.81 10.17 7.19
C SER A 45 14.34 10.53 5.80
N HIS A 46 14.39 9.57 4.89
CA HIS A 46 14.85 9.79 3.53
C HIS A 46 13.98 10.79 2.77
N MET A 47 12.65 10.68 2.88
CA MET A 47 11.72 11.61 2.24
C MET A 47 11.86 13.05 2.78
N ARG A 48 12.27 13.24 4.03
CA ARG A 48 12.60 14.58 4.56
C ARG A 48 13.87 15.16 3.94
N GLU A 49 14.83 14.32 3.57
CA GLU A 49 16.10 14.73 2.97
C GLU A 49 15.94 15.12 1.50
N ILE A 50 15.29 14.26 0.71
CA ILE A 50 15.19 14.45 -0.76
C ILE A 50 13.87 15.08 -1.21
N GLY A 51 12.88 15.16 -0.31
CA GLY A 51 11.54 15.66 -0.60
C GLY A 51 10.59 14.58 -1.15
N ALA A 52 9.30 14.77 -0.85
CA ALA A 52 8.23 13.83 -1.22
C ALA A 52 8.14 13.55 -2.72
N GLU A 53 8.20 14.57 -3.57
CA GLU A 53 8.06 14.38 -5.02
C GLU A 53 9.19 13.54 -5.61
N GLN A 54 10.44 13.77 -5.18
CA GLN A 54 11.58 13.00 -5.64
C GLN A 54 11.49 11.56 -5.15
N TRP A 55 11.14 11.38 -3.88
CA TRP A 55 10.94 10.04 -3.31
C TRP A 55 9.82 9.27 -4.04
N LEU A 56 8.69 9.91 -4.35
CA LEU A 56 7.58 9.28 -5.08
C LEU A 56 7.97 8.85 -6.49
N ARG A 57 8.78 9.65 -7.21
CA ARG A 57 9.32 9.25 -8.52
C ARG A 57 10.17 7.99 -8.41
N GLN A 58 11.06 7.96 -7.43
CA GLN A 58 11.93 6.82 -7.20
C GLN A 58 11.13 5.58 -6.77
N LEU A 59 10.06 5.74 -5.99
CA LEU A 59 9.14 4.64 -5.67
C LEU A 59 8.51 4.06 -6.94
N LEU A 60 7.97 4.89 -7.83
CA LEU A 60 7.37 4.40 -9.08
C LEU A 60 8.41 3.70 -9.95
N ASP A 61 9.63 4.25 -10.05
CA ASP A 61 10.73 3.59 -10.76
C ASP A 61 11.02 2.19 -10.18
N VAL A 62 11.09 2.06 -8.85
CA VAL A 62 11.32 0.78 -8.17
C VAL A 62 10.18 -0.21 -8.43
N LEU A 63 8.93 0.24 -8.34
CA LEU A 63 7.76 -0.60 -8.61
C LEU A 63 7.70 -1.06 -10.08
N GLU A 64 8.08 -0.21 -11.02
CA GLU A 64 8.20 -0.56 -12.45
C GLU A 64 9.44 -1.42 -12.77
N GLY A 65 10.29 -1.71 -11.78
CA GLY A 65 11.52 -2.48 -11.95
C GLY A 65 12.64 -1.71 -12.65
N LYS A 66 12.55 -0.38 -12.71
CA LYS A 66 13.60 0.50 -13.25
C LYS A 66 14.73 0.64 -12.21
N PRO A 67 16.00 0.66 -12.67
CA PRO A 67 17.12 0.81 -11.77
C PRO A 67 17.13 2.20 -11.13
N CYS A 68 17.20 2.25 -9.81
CA CYS A 68 17.40 3.47 -9.03
C CYS A 68 18.56 3.27 -8.05
N ALA A 69 19.37 4.31 -7.81
CA ALA A 69 20.49 4.24 -6.87
C ALA A 69 20.06 3.83 -5.45
N GLN A 70 18.80 4.11 -5.10
CA GLN A 70 18.21 3.84 -3.79
C GLN A 70 17.14 2.75 -3.85
N SER A 71 17.14 1.90 -4.89
CA SER A 71 16.13 0.85 -5.06
C SER A 71 15.98 -0.04 -3.83
N GLN A 72 17.09 -0.38 -3.15
CA GLN A 72 17.03 -1.17 -1.93
C GLN A 72 16.40 -0.42 -0.75
N LEU A 73 16.62 0.88 -0.59
CA LEU A 73 16.04 1.64 0.51
C LEU A 73 14.53 1.83 0.31
N ILE A 74 14.13 2.16 -0.91
CA ILE A 74 12.77 2.56 -1.26
C ILE A 74 11.85 1.37 -1.55
N SER A 75 12.39 0.18 -1.85
CA SER A 75 11.55 -0.96 -2.21
C SER A 75 10.61 -1.36 -1.06
N PRO A 76 9.27 -1.29 -1.27
CA PRO A 76 8.29 -1.77 -0.29
C PRO A 76 8.38 -3.28 -0.08
N SER A 77 8.93 -4.02 -1.05
CA SER A 77 9.08 -5.49 -0.97
C SER A 77 10.03 -5.94 0.16
N ARG A 78 10.76 -5.01 0.79
CA ARG A 78 11.53 -5.27 2.01
C ARG A 78 10.66 -5.34 3.26
N ALA A 79 9.49 -4.70 3.26
CA ALA A 79 8.61 -4.61 4.42
C ALA A 79 7.39 -5.53 4.31
N ILE A 80 6.87 -5.70 3.09
CA ILE A 80 5.65 -6.45 2.81
C ILE A 80 5.80 -7.32 1.56
N ASN A 81 4.90 -8.28 1.40
CA ASN A 81 4.66 -8.91 0.11
C ASN A 81 3.66 -8.05 -0.66
N ILE A 82 4.06 -7.53 -1.82
CA ILE A 82 3.19 -6.71 -2.67
C ILE A 82 2.17 -7.64 -3.35
N ASP A 83 0.90 -7.24 -3.37
CA ASP A 83 -0.17 -8.01 -4.00
C ASP A 83 0.13 -8.22 -5.50
N PRO A 84 0.08 -9.47 -6.00
CA PRO A 84 0.33 -9.77 -7.42
C PRO A 84 -0.60 -9.02 -8.39
N LEU A 85 -1.74 -8.51 -7.92
CA LEU A 85 -2.61 -7.64 -8.70
C LEU A 85 -1.84 -6.46 -9.31
N PHE A 86 -0.87 -5.89 -8.59
CA PHE A 86 -0.11 -4.74 -9.08
C PHE A 86 0.71 -5.03 -10.35
N ALA A 87 1.06 -6.29 -10.61
CA ALA A 87 1.74 -6.72 -11.83
C ALA A 87 0.78 -7.10 -12.98
N SER A 88 -0.53 -7.09 -12.73
CA SER A 88 -1.53 -7.37 -13.76
C SER A 88 -1.56 -6.24 -14.78
N ALA A 89 -1.45 -6.54 -16.07
CA ALA A 89 -1.43 -5.51 -17.10
C ALA A 89 -2.76 -4.73 -17.16
N HIS A 90 -2.68 -3.41 -17.14
CA HIS A 90 -3.81 -2.50 -17.33
C HIS A 90 -3.34 -1.20 -17.99
N PRO A 91 -4.23 -0.46 -18.69
CA PRO A 91 -3.93 0.90 -19.08
C PRO A 91 -3.86 1.81 -17.83
N PRO A 92 -2.95 2.79 -17.75
CA PRO A 92 -2.95 3.76 -16.68
C PRO A 92 -4.23 4.62 -16.77
N LEU A 93 -4.91 4.80 -15.64
CA LEU A 93 -6.10 5.65 -15.54
C LEU A 93 -5.72 7.12 -15.35
N VAL A 94 -4.56 7.37 -14.73
CA VAL A 94 -4.00 8.71 -14.53
C VAL A 94 -2.54 8.74 -14.98
N GLN A 95 -2.05 9.91 -15.32
CA GLN A 95 -0.63 10.10 -15.62
C GLN A 95 0.21 9.97 -14.35
N GLN A 96 1.41 9.41 -14.46
CA GLN A 96 2.33 9.27 -13.32
C GLN A 96 2.57 10.61 -12.59
N GLN A 97 2.81 11.69 -13.34
CA GLN A 97 3.03 13.02 -12.74
C GLN A 97 1.82 13.51 -11.95
N MET A 98 0.60 13.25 -12.44
CA MET A 98 -0.63 13.62 -11.74
C MET A 98 -0.74 12.87 -10.40
N TRP A 99 -0.42 11.58 -10.39
CA TRP A 99 -0.40 10.78 -9.17
C TRP A 99 0.63 11.28 -8.16
N ILE A 100 1.84 11.64 -8.64
CA ILE A 100 2.91 12.24 -7.81
C ILE A 100 2.43 13.56 -7.18
N ASP A 101 1.88 14.47 -7.98
CA ASP A 101 1.47 15.80 -7.51
C ASP A 101 0.37 15.72 -6.45
N VAL A 102 -0.58 14.78 -6.62
CA VAL A 102 -1.66 14.52 -5.66
C VAL A 102 -1.09 13.95 -4.37
N ASN A 103 -0.24 12.92 -4.45
CA ASN A 103 0.30 12.26 -3.27
C ASN A 103 1.29 13.15 -2.51
N ALA A 104 2.06 13.99 -3.20
CA ALA A 104 2.92 14.99 -2.55
C ALA A 104 2.11 15.98 -1.70
N LYS A 105 0.91 16.37 -2.15
CA LYS A 105 -0.01 17.20 -1.36
C LYS A 105 -0.62 16.41 -0.20
N GLN A 106 -1.00 15.16 -0.44
CA GLN A 106 -1.58 14.29 0.59
C GLN A 106 -0.60 14.02 1.73
N ILE A 107 0.68 13.75 1.43
CA ILE A 107 1.76 13.60 2.42
C ILE A 107 1.87 14.83 3.32
N ARG A 108 1.78 16.04 2.76
CA ARG A 108 1.80 17.29 3.56
C ARG A 108 0.61 17.41 4.50
N SER A 109 -0.55 16.86 4.12
CA SER A 109 -1.77 16.90 4.93
C SER A 109 -1.80 15.82 6.01
N MET A 110 -1.34 14.62 5.68
CA MET A 110 -1.49 13.43 6.53
C MET A 110 -0.27 13.15 7.41
N GLY A 111 0.90 13.70 7.01
CA GLY A 111 2.18 13.30 7.56
C GLY A 111 2.82 12.19 6.74
N ILE A 112 4.15 12.14 6.76
CA ILE A 112 4.94 11.21 5.95
C ILE A 112 4.71 9.77 6.43
N GLU A 113 4.80 9.53 7.72
CA GLU A 113 4.67 8.19 8.32
C GLU A 113 3.30 7.59 8.06
N GLY A 114 2.22 8.33 8.33
CA GLY A 114 0.87 7.84 8.08
C GLY A 114 0.64 7.53 6.60
N TRP A 115 1.25 8.31 5.69
CA TRP A 115 1.16 8.04 4.26
C TRP A 115 1.92 6.78 3.85
N LEU A 116 3.11 6.55 4.41
CA LEU A 116 3.90 5.35 4.15
C LEU A 116 3.20 4.09 4.69
N GLU A 117 2.63 4.15 5.90
CA GLU A 117 1.85 3.05 6.48
C GLU A 117 0.66 2.68 5.58
N GLN A 118 -0.12 3.69 5.15
CA GLN A 118 -1.27 3.46 4.28
C GLN A 118 -0.88 2.98 2.87
N LEU A 119 0.28 3.42 2.36
CA LEU A 119 0.84 2.87 1.12
C LEU A 119 1.13 1.38 1.26
N LEU A 120 1.73 0.95 2.37
CA LEU A 120 2.01 -0.47 2.61
C LEU A 120 0.71 -1.29 2.71
N GLU A 121 -0.33 -0.78 3.37
CA GLU A 121 -1.65 -1.44 3.39
C GLU A 121 -2.19 -1.65 1.97
N VAL A 122 -2.16 -0.61 1.15
CA VAL A 122 -2.67 -0.65 -0.23
C VAL A 122 -1.85 -1.60 -1.11
N LEU A 123 -0.52 -1.52 -1.04
CA LEU A 123 0.37 -2.42 -1.77
C LEU A 123 0.25 -3.87 -1.31
N GLY A 124 -0.09 -4.11 -0.04
CA GLY A 124 -0.38 -5.43 0.53
C GLY A 124 -1.76 -6.01 0.13
N GLY A 125 -2.55 -5.27 -0.65
CA GLY A 125 -3.84 -5.72 -1.17
C GLY A 125 -5.07 -5.19 -0.44
N ASP A 126 -4.91 -4.25 0.50
CA ASP A 126 -6.05 -3.54 1.12
C ASP A 126 -6.59 -2.43 0.20
N ILE A 127 -7.02 -2.85 -1.00
CA ILE A 127 -7.55 -2.00 -2.05
C ILE A 127 -9.06 -1.87 -1.95
N VAL A 128 -9.58 -0.68 -2.30
CA VAL A 128 -11.02 -0.42 -2.28
C VAL A 128 -11.72 -1.18 -3.41
N THR A 129 -12.71 -1.99 -3.06
CA THR A 129 -13.48 -2.81 -4.02
C THR A 129 -14.83 -2.20 -4.39
N ALA A 130 -15.39 -2.61 -5.53
CA ALA A 130 -16.71 -2.14 -6.00
C ALA A 130 -17.84 -2.49 -5.01
N GLU A 131 -17.70 -3.60 -4.29
CA GLU A 131 -18.61 -4.01 -3.22
C GLU A 131 -18.60 -3.05 -2.04
N GLU A 132 -17.41 -2.56 -1.65
CA GLU A 132 -17.25 -1.64 -0.52
C GLU A 132 -17.85 -0.27 -0.80
N ILE A 133 -17.71 0.22 -2.04
CA ILE A 133 -18.36 1.45 -2.48
C ILE A 133 -19.81 1.24 -2.92
N GLY A 134 -20.40 0.05 -2.71
CA GLY A 134 -21.81 -0.23 -3.00
C GLY A 134 -22.18 -0.08 -4.49
N SER A 135 -21.22 -0.25 -5.38
CA SER A 135 -21.36 -0.19 -6.85
C SER A 135 -21.55 -1.57 -7.47
N ALA A 136 -21.39 -2.65 -6.71
CA ALA A 136 -21.65 -4.00 -7.18
C ALA A 136 -23.17 -4.24 -7.36
N PRO A 137 -23.60 -4.89 -8.46
CA PRO A 137 -24.98 -5.35 -8.58
C PRO A 137 -25.30 -6.39 -7.47
N PRO A 138 -26.59 -6.58 -7.10
CA PRO A 138 -26.98 -7.55 -6.10
C PRO A 138 -26.42 -8.94 -6.43
N ARG A 139 -25.75 -9.55 -5.43
CA ARG A 139 -25.03 -10.83 -5.52
C ARG A 139 -25.91 -12.06 -5.90
N ASP A 140 -27.20 -11.87 -6.08
CA ASP A 140 -28.17 -12.94 -6.36
C ASP A 140 -28.39 -13.21 -7.86
N ALA A 141 -27.76 -12.45 -8.76
CA ALA A 141 -27.97 -12.65 -10.20
C ALA A 141 -27.15 -13.80 -10.81
N PHE A 142 -25.98 -14.16 -10.26
CA PHE A 142 -25.14 -15.24 -10.81
C PHE A 142 -24.41 -15.97 -9.68
N GLY A 143 -24.85 -17.21 -9.40
CA GLY A 143 -24.35 -18.05 -8.31
C GLY A 143 -22.92 -18.55 -8.54
N SER A 144 -21.93 -17.83 -8.04
CA SER A 144 -20.57 -18.34 -7.86
C SER A 144 -20.14 -18.26 -6.40
N PRO A 145 -19.50 -19.30 -5.84
CA PRO A 145 -19.06 -19.31 -4.46
C PRO A 145 -17.84 -18.38 -4.27
N PRO A 146 -17.64 -17.85 -3.05
CA PRO A 146 -16.62 -16.83 -2.79
C PRO A 146 -15.20 -17.43 -2.85
N PRO A 147 -14.19 -16.67 -3.33
CA PRO A 147 -12.80 -16.96 -3.00
C PRO A 147 -12.59 -16.71 -1.50
N HIS A 148 -11.91 -17.66 -0.85
CA HIS A 148 -11.63 -17.65 0.58
C HIS A 148 -10.91 -16.35 1.01
N LYS A 149 -11.57 -15.52 1.83
CA LYS A 149 -10.88 -14.51 2.64
C LYS A 149 -9.99 -15.25 3.63
N ALA A 150 -8.68 -15.24 3.40
CA ALA A 150 -7.71 -15.59 4.43
C ALA A 150 -7.81 -14.54 5.54
N GLN A 151 -8.52 -14.88 6.62
CA GLN A 151 -8.58 -14.07 7.82
C GLN A 151 -7.15 -13.88 8.35
N SER A 152 -6.60 -12.67 8.21
CA SER A 152 -5.43 -12.25 8.94
C SER A 152 -5.73 -12.42 10.44
N ARG A 153 -5.00 -13.34 11.06
CA ARG A 153 -5.17 -13.67 12.47
C ARG A 153 -4.84 -12.45 13.32
N ARG A 154 -5.87 -11.87 13.93
CA ARG A 154 -5.77 -10.93 15.05
C ARG A 154 -4.78 -11.44 16.09
N ARG A 155 -3.62 -10.79 16.17
CA ARG A 155 -2.55 -10.97 17.16
C ARG A 155 -3.13 -10.84 18.57
N GLY A 156 -3.17 -11.95 19.30
CA GLY A 156 -3.68 -12.01 20.67
C GLY A 156 -2.86 -11.14 21.63
N LYS A 157 -3.55 -10.26 22.36
CA LYS A 157 -3.03 -9.50 23.50
C LYS A 157 -2.34 -10.42 24.52
N ARG A 158 -1.02 -10.26 24.68
CA ARG A 158 -0.24 -10.83 25.78
C ARG A 158 -0.77 -10.29 27.12
N LYS A 159 -1.39 -11.17 27.92
CA LYS A 159 -1.67 -10.93 29.34
C LYS A 159 -0.34 -10.93 30.11
N ARG A 160 0.10 -9.74 30.53
CA ARG A 160 1.20 -9.54 31.48
C ARG A 160 0.68 -9.83 32.89
N ASN A 161 1.01 -11.00 33.44
CA ASN A 161 0.63 -11.38 34.79
C ASN A 161 1.50 -10.60 35.80
N LYS A 162 0.84 -9.74 36.58
CA LYS A 162 1.43 -8.97 37.69
C LYS A 162 1.29 -9.85 38.94
N ARG A 163 2.40 -10.29 39.53
CA ARG A 163 2.41 -10.72 40.94
C ARG A 163 3.52 -10.00 41.68
N ARG A 164 3.10 -9.05 42.51
CA ARG A 164 3.88 -8.41 43.57
C ARG A 164 3.92 -9.33 44.80
N HIS A 165 5.07 -9.27 45.46
CA HIS A 165 5.45 -9.72 46.80
C HIS A 165 4.35 -10.06 47.82
N LYS A 166 4.58 -11.16 48.55
CA LYS A 166 4.93 -11.08 49.97
C LYS A 166 5.95 -12.18 50.29
#